data_AF-A0A930AEA4-F1
#
_entry.id   AF-A0A930AEA4-F1
#
_cell.length_a   1.000
_cell.length_b   1.000
_cell.length_c   1.000
_cell.angle_alpha   90.00
_cell.angle_beta   90.00
_cell.angle_gamma   90.00
#
_symmetry.space_group_name_H-M   'P 1'
#
loop_
_entity.id
_entity.type
_entity.pdbx_description
1 polymer ?
#
loop_
_entity_poly.entity_id
_entity_poly.type
_entity_poly.pdbx_seq_one_letter_code
_entity_poly.pdbx_strand_id
1 'polypeptide(L)'
;YNIQDLDIMIKRMDRFIEYVDDEDFKDDYFDIPLYKKAVAKHGQLAYDECFGFVPLLALGGFKDVDHMDKVKVLEHIYLMYQLTSGVMDD
;
A
#
# COMPACT_ATOMS: atom_id res chain seq x y z
N TYR A 1 25.71 3.08 4.21
CA TYR A 1 24.62 3.17 5.19
C TYR A 1 25.21 3.60 6.52
N ASN A 2 25.01 4.86 6.90
CA ASN A 2 25.53 5.41 8.15
C ASN A 2 24.56 5.05 9.29
N ILE A 3 25.09 4.77 10.48
CA ILE A 3 24.29 4.38 11.67
C ILE A 3 23.30 5.51 12.06
N GLN A 4 23.64 6.76 11.74
CA GLN A 4 22.76 7.91 11.94
C GLN A 4 21.52 7.89 11.04
N ASP A 5 21.62 7.38 9.81
CA ASP A 5 20.47 7.26 8.91
C ASP A 5 19.48 6.22 9.45
N LEU A 6 19.99 5.13 10.04
CA LEU A 6 19.17 4.09 10.65
C LEU A 6 18.46 4.60 11.92
N ASP A 7 19.14 5.39 12.76
CA ASP A 7 18.54 6.00 13.96
C ASP A 7 17.41 6.97 13.60
N ILE A 8 17.58 7.78 12.55
CA ILE A 8 16.52 8.68 12.04
C ILE A 8 15.35 7.85 11.49
N MET A 9 15.61 6.78 10.74
CA MET A 9 14.55 5.91 10.21
C MET A 9 13.76 5.22 11.32
N ILE A 10 14.43 4.74 12.36
CA ILE A 10 13.78 4.10 13.52
C ILE A 10 12.95 5.14 14.29
N LYS A 11 13.49 6.33 14.55
CA LYS A 11 12.80 7.48 15.19
C LYS A 11 11.67 8.11 14.36
N ARG A 12 11.53 7.71 13.11
CA ARG A 12 10.37 8.07 12.29
C ARG A 12 9.34 6.95 12.26
N MET A 13 9.78 5.72 12.47
CA MET A 13 8.92 4.54 12.46
C MET A 13 8.15 4.38 13.77
N ASP A 14 8.76 4.66 14.92
CA ASP A 14 8.05 4.78 16.21
C ASP A 14 6.95 5.86 16.15
N ARG A 15 7.26 7.04 15.61
CA ARG A 15 6.31 8.14 15.39
C ARG A 15 5.24 7.75 14.39
N PHE A 16 5.60 7.05 13.32
CA PHE A 16 4.64 6.51 12.38
C PHE A 16 3.65 5.55 13.07
N ILE A 17 4.12 4.65 13.93
CA ILE A 17 3.26 3.74 14.68
C ILE A 17 2.31 4.51 15.61
N GLU A 18 2.80 5.57 16.28
CA GLU A 18 1.97 6.48 17.09
C GLU A 18 0.86 7.13 16.25
N TYR A 19 1.18 7.58 15.03
CA TYR A 19 0.19 8.18 14.12
C TYR A 19 -0.75 7.17 13.48
N VAL A 20 -0.31 5.94 13.24
CA VAL A 20 -1.16 4.89 12.67
C VAL A 20 -2.32 4.53 13.59
N ASP A 21 -2.23 4.78 14.90
CA ASP A 21 -3.34 4.52 15.83
C ASP A 21 -4.34 5.70 15.92
N ASP A 22 -3.92 6.89 15.52
CA ASP A 22 -4.74 8.12 15.54
C ASP A 22 -5.83 8.07 14.44
N GLU A 23 -7.09 8.25 14.82
CA GLU A 23 -8.23 8.17 13.88
C GLU A 23 -8.24 9.32 12.86
N ASP A 24 -7.89 10.54 13.26
CA ASP A 24 -7.85 11.68 12.35
C ASP A 24 -6.73 11.48 11.31
N PHE A 25 -5.58 10.98 11.74
CA PHE A 25 -4.50 10.59 10.83
C PHE A 25 -4.94 9.48 9.87
N LYS A 26 -5.71 8.49 10.35
CA LYS A 26 -6.19 7.42 9.49
C LYS A 26 -7.13 7.93 8.40
N ASP A 27 -8.05 8.81 8.77
CA ASP A 27 -9.03 9.38 7.84
C ASP A 27 -8.38 10.32 6.81
N ASP A 28 -7.34 11.06 7.21
CA ASP A 28 -6.62 11.98 6.32
C ASP A 28 -5.68 11.26 5.34
N TYR A 29 -5.02 10.18 5.76
CA TYR A 29 -3.91 9.57 5.00
C TYR A 29 -4.20 8.17 4.44
N PHE A 30 -5.20 7.45 4.95
CA PHE A 30 -5.53 6.12 4.45
C PHE A 30 -6.91 6.09 3.80
N ASP A 31 -7.04 5.29 2.73
CA ASP A 31 -8.32 5.02 2.09
C ASP A 31 -9.16 3.99 2.88
N ILE A 32 -9.34 4.19 4.19
CA ILE A 32 -10.07 3.27 5.08
C ILE A 32 -11.48 2.95 4.56
N PRO A 33 -12.28 3.91 4.06
CA PRO A 33 -13.60 3.61 3.50
C PRO A 33 -13.53 2.68 2.26
N LEU A 34 -12.51 2.85 1.41
CA LEU A 34 -12.31 2.00 0.23
C LEU A 34 -11.89 0.59 0.64
N TYR A 35 -10.96 0.47 1.60
CA TYR A 35 -10.54 -0.81 2.16
C TYR A 35 -11.72 -1.58 2.76
N LYS A 36 -12.58 -0.92 3.56
CA LYS A 36 -13.79 -1.54 4.12
C LYS A 36 -14.74 -2.06 3.04
N LYS A 37 -14.91 -1.32 1.93
CA LYS A 37 -15.70 -1.78 0.77
C LYS A 37 -15.06 -3.01 0.09
N ALA A 38 -13.74 -3.02 -0.05
CA ALA A 38 -13.01 -4.16 -0.63
C ALA A 38 -13.17 -5.42 0.23
N VAL A 39 -13.04 -5.31 1.55
CA VAL A 39 -13.29 -6.42 2.48
C VAL A 39 -14.74 -6.93 2.35
N ALA A 40 -15.72 -6.03 2.26
CA ALA A 40 -17.12 -6.41 2.11
C ALA A 40 -17.41 -7.14 0.80
N LYS A 41 -16.72 -6.78 -0.29
CA LYS A 41 -16.90 -7.38 -1.62
C LYS A 41 -16.12 -8.69 -1.80
N HIS A 42 -14.86 -8.71 -1.41
CA HIS A 42 -13.88 -9.75 -1.75
C HIS A 42 -13.55 -10.69 -0.58
N GLY A 43 -14.06 -10.37 0.62
CA GLY A 43 -13.81 -11.11 1.85
C GLY A 43 -12.51 -10.71 2.55
N GLN A 44 -12.21 -11.39 3.65
CA GLN A 44 -10.98 -11.21 4.41
C GLN A 44 -9.75 -11.66 3.61
N LEU A 45 -8.63 -10.99 3.82
CA LEU A 45 -7.33 -11.33 3.24
C LEU A 45 -6.68 -12.49 3.98
N ALA A 46 -5.97 -13.36 3.25
CA ALA A 46 -4.97 -14.23 3.85
C ALA A 46 -3.74 -13.42 4.31
N TYR A 47 -2.89 -14.02 5.13
CA TYR A 47 -1.69 -13.36 5.69
C TYR A 47 -0.76 -12.78 4.62
N ASP A 48 -0.66 -13.44 3.47
CA ASP A 48 0.22 -13.07 2.36
C ASP A 48 -0.52 -12.35 1.22
N GLU A 49 -1.73 -11.86 1.47
CA GLU A 49 -2.56 -11.13 0.50
C GLU A 49 -2.74 -9.65 0.85
N CYS A 50 -2.92 -8.82 -0.19
CA CYS A 50 -3.43 -7.46 -0.08
C CYS A 50 -4.50 -7.20 -1.14
N PHE A 51 -5.21 -6.07 -1.01
CA PHE A 51 -6.02 -5.56 -2.11
C PHE A 51 -5.15 -4.72 -3.04
N GLY A 52 -4.98 -5.19 -4.26
CA GLY A 52 -4.26 -4.50 -5.33
C GLY A 52 -5.22 -3.99 -6.41
N PHE A 53 -4.89 -2.87 -7.03
CA PHE A 53 -5.64 -2.39 -8.20
C PHE A 53 -5.24 -3.19 -9.44
N VAL A 54 -6.24 -3.67 -10.19
CA VAL A 54 -6.10 -4.45 -11.40
C VAL A 54 -6.95 -3.81 -12.50
N PRO A 55 -6.33 -3.12 -13.48
CA PRO A 55 -4.89 -2.92 -13.66
C PRO A 55 -4.29 -1.95 -12.62
N LEU A 56 -2.96 -1.95 -12.51
CA LEU A 56 -2.23 -1.02 -11.63
C LEU A 56 -2.58 0.44 -11.94
N LEU A 57 -2.69 1.28 -10.91
CA LEU A 57 -2.95 2.72 -11.08
C LEU A 57 -1.91 3.41 -11.96
N ALA A 58 -0.64 3.03 -11.82
CA ALA A 58 0.46 3.55 -12.66
C ALA A 58 0.28 3.22 -14.15
N LEU A 59 -0.55 2.22 -14.49
CA LEU A 59 -0.88 1.83 -15.86
C LEU A 59 -2.26 2.33 -16.30
N GLY A 60 -2.83 3.32 -15.60
CA GLY A 60 -4.13 3.89 -15.91
C GLY A 60 -5.32 3.16 -15.29
N GLY A 61 -5.09 2.36 -14.25
CA GLY A 61 -6.16 1.73 -13.47
C GLY A 61 -7.06 2.72 -12.72
N PHE A 62 -8.23 2.24 -12.32
CA PHE A 62 -9.24 3.04 -11.61
C PHE A 62 -9.14 2.85 -10.10
N LYS A 63 -9.27 3.94 -9.35
CA LYS A 63 -9.28 3.93 -7.89
C LYS A 63 -10.70 3.68 -7.35
N ASP A 64 -11.19 2.46 -7.53
CA ASP A 64 -12.48 2.01 -7.00
C ASP A 64 -12.46 0.53 -6.61
N VAL A 65 -13.50 0.07 -5.90
CA VAL A 65 -13.59 -1.31 -5.38
C VAL A 65 -13.83 -2.35 -6.47
N ASP A 66 -14.32 -1.93 -7.63
CA ASP A 66 -14.60 -2.83 -8.75
C ASP A 66 -13.35 -3.27 -9.49
N HIS A 67 -12.32 -2.44 -9.43
CA HIS A 67 -10.99 -2.71 -9.99
C HIS A 67 -9.97 -3.12 -8.94
N MET A 68 -10.41 -3.53 -7.74
CA MET A 68 -9.54 -4.16 -6.74
C MET A 68 -9.70 -5.67 -6.76
N ASP A 69 -8.61 -6.39 -6.51
CA ASP A 69 -8.62 -7.85 -6.32
C ASP A 69 -7.70 -8.25 -5.16
N LYS A 70 -7.90 -9.44 -4.61
CA LYS A 70 -6.98 -10.05 -3.65
C LYS A 70 -5.78 -10.60 -4.40
N VAL A 71 -4.61 -10.07 -4.10
CA VAL A 71 -3.34 -10.42 -4.76
C VAL A 71 -2.30 -10.75 -3.72
N LYS A 72 -1.31 -11.57 -4.09
CA LYS A 72 -0.18 -11.87 -3.21
C LYS A 72 0.72 -10.63 -3.07
N VAL A 73 1.07 -10.29 -1.83
CA VAL A 73 1.73 -9.01 -1.50
C VAL A 73 3.07 -8.87 -2.21
N LEU A 74 3.93 -9.89 -2.12
CA LEU A 74 5.29 -9.82 -2.64
C LEU A 74 5.31 -9.73 -4.17
N GLU A 75 4.47 -10.53 -4.82
CA GLU A 75 4.30 -10.59 -6.27
C GLU A 75 3.73 -9.27 -6.79
N HIS A 76 2.75 -8.68 -6.10
CA HIS A 76 2.19 -7.40 -6.51
C HIS A 76 3.18 -6.24 -6.35
N ILE A 77 3.98 -6.23 -5.27
CA ILE A 77 5.09 -5.28 -5.11
C ILE A 77 6.13 -5.46 -6.21
N TYR A 78 6.51 -6.70 -6.52
CA TYR A 78 7.46 -6.98 -7.59
C TYR A 78 6.95 -6.50 -8.95
N LEU A 79 5.68 -6.77 -9.28
CA LEU A 79 5.04 -6.27 -10.50
C LEU A 79 5.06 -4.74 -10.56
N MET A 80 4.68 -4.06 -9.47
CA MET A 80 4.74 -2.60 -9.39
C MET A 80 6.18 -2.10 -9.62
N TYR A 81 7.17 -2.72 -8.98
CA TYR A 81 8.57 -2.35 -9.13
C TYR A 81 9.03 -2.47 -10.58
N GLN A 82 8.80 -3.63 -11.24
CA GLN A 82 9.22 -3.84 -12.63
C GLN A 82 8.56 -2.85 -13.59
N LEU A 83 7.29 -2.53 -13.38
CA LEU A 83 6.50 -1.71 -14.30
C LEU A 83 6.66 -0.21 -14.06
N THR A 84 7.05 0.22 -12.86
CA THR A 84 7.25 1.64 -12.52
C THR A 84 8.72 2.05 -12.50
N SER A 85 9.64 1.13 -12.21
CA SER A 85 11.08 1.42 -12.11
C SER A 85 11.83 1.22 -13.43
N GLY A 86 11.21 0.59 -14.44
CA GLY A 86 11.75 0.48 -15.80
C GLY A 86 11.56 1.73 -16.68
N VAL A 87 11.14 2.87 -16.11
CA VAL A 87 10.86 4.12 -16.84
C VAL A 87 11.80 5.26 -16.42
N MET A 88 12.80 5.01 -15.55
CA MET A 88 13.76 6.02 -15.07
C MET A 88 15.24 5.65 -15.27
N ASP A 89 15.52 4.67 -16.13
CA ASP A 89 16.88 4.45 -16.64
C ASP A 89 16.95 4.94 -18.10
N ASP A 90 16.92 6.27 -18.28
CA ASP A 90 17.41 7.01 -19.47
C ASP A 90 17.75 8.46 -19.09
#